data_AF-A0A7C9DLW7-F1
#
_entry.id   AF-A0A7C9DLW7-F1
#
_cell.length_a   1.000
_cell.length_b   1.000
_cell.length_c   1.000
_cell.angle_alpha   90.00
_cell.angle_beta   90.00
_cell.angle_gamma   90.00
#
_symmetry.space_group_name_H-M   'P 1'
#
loop_
_entity.id
_entity.type
_entity.pdbx_description
1 polymer ?
#
loop_
_entity_poly.entity_id
_entity_poly.type
_entity_poly.pdbx_seq_one_letter_code
_entity_poly.pdbx_strand_id
1 'polypeptide(L)'
;AAPSPKLDPNKFQIYWFCSLRIVDGSHDNRGLLVNMFADTEGKLPKVDVLGDIIELSQIQMKTHNGEVYALFNKKFSAFALYEGKYGQSCNPYQTSSRYRHRNQDMTFVTGLRRWVEGFQLDTAFKECLLLRQLMEGGHFNLVCKVTAKFKC
;
A
#
# COMPACT_ATOMS: atom_id res chain seq x y z
N ALA A 1 18.81 -26.41 19.79
CA ALA A 1 18.13 -25.16 19.44
C ALA A 1 19.11 -24.02 19.67
N ALA A 2 19.42 -23.21 18.65
CA ALA A 2 20.25 -22.02 18.85
C ALA A 2 19.46 -20.99 19.68
N PRO A 3 20.07 -20.33 20.67
CA PRO A 3 19.38 -19.33 21.46
C PRO A 3 18.96 -18.16 20.55
N SER A 4 17.72 -17.72 20.72
CA SER A 4 17.20 -16.50 20.09
C SER A 4 18.14 -15.34 20.43
N PRO A 5 18.56 -14.52 19.44
CA PRO A 5 19.42 -13.37 19.73
C PRO A 5 18.70 -12.45 20.72
N LYS A 6 19.34 -12.20 21.86
CA LYS A 6 18.85 -11.24 22.87
C LYS A 6 18.87 -9.85 22.24
N LEU A 7 17.72 -9.19 22.24
CA LEU A 7 17.58 -7.84 21.73
C LEU A 7 18.28 -6.88 22.71
N ASP A 8 19.26 -6.13 22.22
CA ASP A 8 19.93 -5.08 23.00
C ASP A 8 18.96 -3.91 23.20
N PRO A 9 18.58 -3.57 24.44
CA PRO A 9 17.64 -2.50 24.73
C PRO A 9 18.16 -1.10 24.35
N ASN A 10 19.46 -0.94 24.09
CA ASN A 10 20.07 0.32 23.67
C ASN A 10 20.23 0.44 22.15
N LYS A 11 19.83 -0.57 21.38
CA LYS A 11 19.90 -0.54 19.92
C LYS A 11 18.57 -0.06 19.36
N PHE A 12 18.50 1.22 18.99
CA PHE A 12 17.39 1.74 18.19
C PHE A 12 17.34 0.97 16.86
N GLN A 13 16.42 0.03 16.76
CA GLN A 13 16.19 -0.68 15.51
C GLN A 13 15.43 0.27 14.58
N ILE A 14 16.15 0.82 13.61
CA ILE A 14 15.54 1.59 12.53
C ILE A 14 14.66 0.63 11.73
N TYR A 15 13.36 0.89 11.73
CA TYR A 15 12.40 0.19 10.89
C TYR A 15 12.09 1.06 9.68
N TRP A 16 12.08 0.43 8.52
CA TRP A 16 11.47 0.99 7.33
C TRP A 16 9.96 0.87 7.46
N PHE A 17 9.25 1.87 6.95
CA PHE A 17 7.80 1.99 7.09
C PHE A 17 7.16 2.35 5.74
N CYS A 18 5.98 1.80 5.49
CA CYS A 18 5.13 2.13 4.35
C CYS A 18 3.67 2.19 4.83
N SER A 19 2.96 3.25 4.47
CA SER A 19 1.49 3.34 4.57
C SER A 19 0.89 3.30 3.18
N LEU A 20 -0.06 2.40 2.98
CA LEU A 20 -0.88 2.35 1.77
C LEU A 20 -2.32 2.74 2.12
N ARG A 21 -2.98 3.47 1.24
CA ARG A 21 -4.43 3.64 1.29
C ARG A 21 -5.04 2.73 0.23
N ILE A 22 -5.85 1.77 0.64
CA ILE A 22 -6.50 0.81 -0.25
C ILE A 22 -7.99 1.10 -0.33
N VAL A 23 -8.58 0.84 -1.49
CA VAL A 23 -10.02 0.98 -1.74
C VAL A 23 -10.50 -0.27 -2.46
N ASP A 24 -11.77 -0.60 -2.27
CA ASP A 24 -12.43 -1.69 -2.97
C ASP A 24 -13.89 -1.34 -3.32
N GLY A 25 -14.63 -2.32 -3.82
CA GLY A 25 -16.03 -2.16 -4.21
C GLY A 25 -17.01 -1.86 -3.06
N SER A 26 -16.57 -1.75 -1.80
CA SER A 26 -17.47 -1.57 -0.65
C SER A 26 -17.97 -0.13 -0.43
N HIS A 27 -17.88 0.75 -1.43
CA HIS A 27 -18.47 2.10 -1.50
C HIS A 27 -17.97 3.14 -0.47
N ASP A 28 -16.98 2.83 0.37
CA ASP A 28 -16.28 3.84 1.18
C ASP A 28 -15.11 4.43 0.40
N ASN A 29 -15.26 5.68 -0.05
CA ASN A 29 -14.23 6.40 -0.79
C ASN A 29 -13.07 6.91 0.08
N ARG A 30 -13.17 6.82 1.41
CA ARG A 30 -12.08 7.19 2.33
C ARG A 30 -10.93 6.18 2.26
N GLY A 31 -11.24 4.94 1.91
CA GLY A 31 -10.28 3.84 1.84
C GLY A 31 -9.72 3.43 3.22
N LEU A 32 -9.14 2.25 3.26
CA LEU A 32 -8.51 1.68 4.45
C LEU A 32 -7.02 2.00 4.45
N LEU A 33 -6.52 2.57 5.55
CA LEU A 33 -5.07 2.71 5.77
C LEU A 33 -4.47 1.37 6.18
N VAL A 34 -3.37 0.99 5.54
CA VAL A 34 -2.60 -0.22 5.84
C VAL A 34 -1.17 0.18 6.15
N ASN A 35 -0.73 -0.07 7.38
CA ASN A 35 0.60 0.28 7.87
C ASN A 35 1.51 -0.95 7.88
N MET A 36 2.70 -0.83 7.31
CA MET A 36 3.67 -1.91 7.20
C MET A 36 5.04 -1.49 7.70
N PHE A 37 5.67 -2.37 8.48
CA PHE A 37 7.00 -2.14 9.04
C PHE A 37 7.93 -3.29 8.66
N ALA A 38 9.13 -2.95 8.22
CA ALA A 38 10.14 -3.92 7.81
C ALA A 38 11.53 -3.52 8.30
N ASP A 39 12.41 -4.51 8.42
CA ASP A 39 13.83 -4.31 8.73
C ASP A 39 14.65 -3.81 7.53
N THR A 40 14.13 -3.94 6.32
CA THR A 40 14.77 -3.48 5.08
C THR A 40 13.72 -2.94 4.12
N GLU A 41 14.05 -1.89 3.37
CA GLU A 41 13.16 -1.28 2.36
C GLU A 41 12.62 -2.30 1.34
N GLY A 42 13.46 -3.24 0.87
CA GLY A 42 13.06 -4.25 -0.12
C GLY A 42 11.97 -5.24 0.34
N LYS A 43 11.62 -5.24 1.63
CA LYS A 43 10.52 -6.06 2.20
C LYS A 43 9.20 -5.32 2.29
N LEU A 44 9.18 -4.02 1.99
CA LEU A 44 7.95 -3.23 1.91
C LEU A 44 7.35 -3.33 0.49
N PRO A 45 6.04 -3.14 0.34
CA PRO A 45 5.41 -3.04 -0.97
C PRO A 45 5.99 -1.86 -1.75
N LYS A 46 6.31 -2.09 -3.02
CA LYS A 46 6.75 -1.10 -4.00
C LYS A 46 5.68 -1.01 -5.07
N VAL A 47 4.75 -0.08 -4.87
CA VAL A 47 3.64 0.13 -5.80
C VAL A 47 4.17 0.94 -6.99
N ASP A 48 4.08 0.36 -8.19
CA ASP A 48 4.59 0.98 -9.41
C ASP A 48 3.64 2.07 -9.92
N VAL A 49 2.34 1.79 -9.93
CA VAL A 49 1.33 2.73 -10.45
C VAL A 49 0.12 2.75 -9.52
N LEU A 50 -0.48 3.94 -9.38
CA LEU A 50 -1.78 4.08 -8.73
C LEU A 50 -2.84 3.20 -9.44
N GLY A 51 -3.62 2.47 -8.65
CA GLY A 51 -4.62 1.53 -9.16
C GLY A 51 -4.11 0.09 -9.26
N ASP A 52 -2.83 -0.15 -9.00
CA ASP A 52 -2.33 -1.50 -8.76
C ASP A 52 -3.06 -2.15 -7.56
N ILE A 53 -3.19 -3.46 -7.64
CA ILE A 53 -3.97 -4.25 -6.69
C ILE A 53 -3.02 -4.88 -5.69
N ILE A 54 -3.33 -4.75 -4.40
CA ILE A 54 -2.64 -5.45 -3.33
C ILE A 54 -3.56 -6.48 -2.69
N GLU A 55 -3.11 -7.73 -2.66
CA GLU A 55 -3.69 -8.77 -1.82
C GLU A 55 -2.98 -8.76 -0.46
N LEU A 56 -3.77 -8.79 0.62
CA LEU A 56 -3.27 -8.81 1.99
C LEU A 56 -3.86 -10.00 2.75
N SER A 57 -3.02 -10.74 3.46
CA SER A 57 -3.43 -11.89 4.28
C SER A 57 -2.90 -11.78 5.70
N GLN A 58 -3.70 -12.27 6.65
CA GLN A 58 -3.39 -12.27 8.09
C GLN A 58 -2.96 -10.88 8.61
N ILE A 59 -3.66 -9.82 8.18
CA ILE A 59 -3.48 -8.46 8.69
C ILE A 59 -4.28 -8.27 9.99
N GLN A 60 -3.82 -7.36 10.84
CA GLN A 60 -4.52 -7.05 12.08
C GLN A 60 -5.29 -5.72 11.95
N MET A 61 -6.61 -5.76 12.13
CA MET A 61 -7.42 -4.54 12.22
C MET A 61 -7.20 -3.86 13.57
N LYS A 62 -7.09 -2.53 13.56
CA LYS A 62 -6.86 -1.68 14.73
C LYS A 62 -7.72 -0.42 14.63
N THR A 63 -7.96 0.20 15.77
CA THR A 63 -8.64 1.48 15.87
C THR A 63 -7.79 2.42 16.72
N HIS A 64 -7.56 3.64 16.23
CA HIS A 64 -6.85 4.69 16.98
C HIS A 64 -7.53 6.02 16.71
N ASN A 65 -7.90 6.75 17.78
CA ASN A 65 -8.63 8.01 17.70
C ASN A 65 -9.90 7.95 16.82
N GLY A 66 -10.61 6.83 16.85
CA GLY A 66 -11.83 6.60 16.05
C GLY A 66 -11.59 6.15 14.61
N GLU A 67 -10.35 6.17 14.11
CA GLU A 67 -10.00 5.75 12.76
C GLU A 67 -9.61 4.27 12.73
N VAL A 68 -10.19 3.52 11.79
CA VAL A 68 -9.88 2.10 11.57
C VAL A 68 -8.74 1.98 10.57
N TYR A 69 -7.75 1.15 10.89
CA TYR A 69 -6.61 0.86 10.02
C TYR A 69 -6.20 -0.61 10.14
N ALA A 70 -5.50 -1.11 9.13
CA ALA A 70 -4.87 -2.42 9.16
C ALA A 70 -3.37 -2.32 9.46
N LEU A 71 -2.86 -3.29 10.19
CA LEU A 71 -1.44 -3.43 10.51
C LEU A 71 -0.90 -4.72 9.89
N PHE A 72 0.12 -4.59 9.07
CA PHE A 72 0.86 -5.70 8.50
C PHE A 72 1.96 -6.15 9.47
N ASN A 73 1.99 -7.43 9.81
CA ASN A 73 3.01 -8.02 10.66
C ASN A 73 3.86 -9.02 9.87
N LYS A 74 5.11 -8.66 9.60
CA LYS A 74 6.04 -9.52 8.85
C LYS A 74 6.21 -10.94 9.41
N LYS A 75 5.87 -11.18 10.70
CA LYS A 75 5.94 -12.50 11.32
C LYS A 75 4.84 -13.47 10.85
N PHE A 76 3.74 -12.99 10.29
CA PHE A 76 2.62 -13.86 9.89
C PHE A 76 1.82 -13.33 8.69
N SER A 77 1.76 -12.03 8.50
CA SER A 77 1.10 -11.41 7.34
C SER A 77 1.88 -11.67 6.05
N ALA A 78 1.15 -11.68 4.94
CA ALA A 78 1.70 -11.74 3.60
C ALA A 78 0.95 -10.82 2.64
N PHE A 79 1.67 -10.33 1.64
CA PHE A 79 1.13 -9.54 0.54
C PHE A 79 1.58 -10.04 -0.83
N ALA A 80 0.79 -9.71 -1.85
CA ALA A 80 1.13 -9.81 -3.26
C ALA A 80 0.62 -8.56 -4.01
N LEU A 81 1.44 -8.02 -4.91
CA LEU A 81 1.10 -6.87 -5.75
C LEU A 81 0.89 -7.31 -7.19
N TYR A 82 -0.18 -6.81 -7.79
CA TYR A 82 -0.58 -7.10 -9.16
C TYR A 82 -0.79 -5.81 -9.92
N GLU A 83 -0.53 -5.85 -11.22
CA GLU A 83 -0.86 -4.74 -12.10
C GLU A 83 -2.37 -4.49 -12.11
N GLY A 84 -2.77 -3.22 -12.00
CA GLY A 84 -4.17 -2.81 -11.97
C GLY A 84 -4.90 -2.83 -13.32
N LYS A 85 -4.17 -2.95 -14.43
CA LYS A 85 -4.75 -2.86 -15.79
C LYS A 85 -5.44 -4.15 -16.22
N TYR A 86 -6.57 -4.02 -16.93
CA TYR A 86 -7.27 -5.14 -17.53
C TYR A 86 -6.42 -5.84 -18.60
N GLY A 87 -6.58 -7.16 -18.72
CA GLY A 87 -5.85 -7.99 -19.70
C GLY A 87 -4.43 -8.38 -19.30
N GLN A 88 -3.92 -7.90 -18.16
CA GLN A 88 -2.59 -8.28 -17.67
C GLN A 88 -2.58 -9.63 -16.97
N SER A 89 -1.39 -10.24 -16.90
CA SER A 89 -1.21 -11.50 -16.18
C SER A 89 -1.72 -11.39 -14.73
N CYS A 90 -2.24 -12.48 -14.20
CA CYS A 90 -2.60 -12.58 -12.77
C CYS A 90 -1.41 -13.06 -11.93
N ASN A 91 -0.19 -12.88 -12.44
CA ASN A 91 1.02 -13.13 -11.67
C ASN A 91 1.37 -11.86 -10.91
N PRO A 92 1.63 -11.95 -9.59
CA PRO A 92 2.06 -10.79 -8.85
C PRO A 92 3.48 -10.38 -9.26
N TYR A 93 3.71 -9.09 -9.47
CA TYR A 93 5.05 -8.56 -9.77
C TYR A 93 5.93 -8.44 -8.53
N GLN A 94 5.32 -8.38 -7.34
CA GLN A 94 6.01 -8.43 -6.06
C GLN A 94 5.23 -9.28 -5.07
N THR A 95 5.94 -10.07 -4.27
CA THR A 95 5.34 -10.84 -3.17
C THR A 95 6.19 -10.74 -1.92
N SER A 96 5.52 -10.82 -0.76
CA SER A 96 6.21 -11.03 0.51
C SER A 96 6.67 -12.48 0.66
N SER A 97 7.65 -12.72 1.54
CA SER A 97 8.22 -14.06 1.76
C SER A 97 7.24 -15.13 2.25
N ARG A 98 6.09 -14.74 2.82
CA ARG A 98 5.06 -15.65 3.32
C ARG A 98 3.88 -15.85 2.36
N TYR A 99 3.89 -15.15 1.23
CA TYR A 99 2.80 -15.25 0.27
C TYR A 99 2.71 -16.66 -0.30
N ARG A 100 1.47 -17.14 -0.45
CA ARG A 100 1.15 -18.42 -1.05
C ARG A 100 0.00 -18.20 -2.02
N HIS A 101 0.27 -18.42 -3.30
CA HIS A 101 -0.71 -18.29 -4.36
C HIS A 101 -1.91 -19.24 -4.12
N ARG A 102 -3.12 -18.71 -4.24
CA ARG A 102 -4.36 -19.48 -4.23
C ARG A 102 -5.08 -19.30 -5.56
N ASN A 103 -5.66 -20.37 -6.07
CA ASN A 103 -6.38 -20.33 -7.36
C ASN A 103 -7.55 -19.33 -7.37
N GLN A 104 -8.14 -19.02 -6.21
CA GLN A 104 -9.23 -18.05 -6.09
C GLN A 104 -8.76 -16.60 -6.21
N ASP A 105 -7.47 -16.32 -5.97
CA ASP A 105 -6.92 -14.96 -5.98
C ASP A 105 -7.11 -14.32 -7.36
N MET A 106 -7.00 -15.12 -8.43
CA MET A 106 -7.23 -14.68 -9.82
C MET A 106 -8.63 -14.10 -10.04
N THR A 107 -9.65 -14.70 -9.43
CA THR A 107 -11.04 -14.24 -9.55
C THR A 107 -11.21 -12.87 -8.89
N PHE A 108 -10.61 -12.67 -7.71
CA PHE A 108 -10.67 -11.39 -7.00
C PHE A 108 -9.90 -10.29 -7.72
N VAL A 109 -8.68 -10.57 -8.19
CA VAL A 109 -7.88 -9.62 -8.97
C VAL A 109 -8.62 -9.19 -10.23
N THR A 110 -9.18 -10.14 -10.97
CA THR A 110 -9.97 -9.85 -12.19
C THR A 110 -11.22 -9.02 -11.88
N GLY A 111 -11.90 -9.32 -10.77
CA GLY A 111 -13.06 -8.56 -10.30
C GLY A 111 -12.70 -7.10 -9.96
N LEU A 112 -11.59 -6.89 -9.23
CA LEU A 112 -11.12 -5.56 -8.87
C LEU A 112 -10.69 -4.74 -10.09
N ARG A 113 -10.03 -5.36 -11.08
CA ARG A 113 -9.68 -4.68 -12.34
C ARG A 113 -10.93 -4.15 -13.05
N ARG A 114 -11.97 -4.97 -13.16
CA ARG A 114 -13.26 -4.56 -13.76
C ARG A 114 -13.92 -3.45 -12.96
N TRP A 115 -13.85 -3.51 -11.63
CA TRP A 115 -14.40 -2.47 -10.77
C TRP A 115 -13.69 -1.13 -10.94
N VAL A 116 -12.35 -1.13 -11.04
CA VAL A 116 -11.54 0.09 -11.22
C VAL A 116 -11.89 0.83 -12.52
N GLU A 117 -12.23 0.13 -13.61
CA GLU A 117 -12.64 0.77 -14.87
C GLU A 117 -13.83 1.74 -14.71
N GLY A 118 -14.75 1.43 -13.80
CA GLY A 118 -15.90 2.29 -13.47
C GLY A 118 -15.66 3.25 -12.30
N PHE A 119 -14.51 3.14 -11.61
CA PHE A 119 -14.20 3.91 -10.41
C PHE A 119 -13.23 5.05 -10.74
N GLN A 120 -13.65 6.29 -10.51
CA GLN A 120 -12.76 7.44 -10.62
C GLN A 120 -11.81 7.49 -9.42
N LEU A 121 -10.66 6.80 -9.53
CA LEU A 121 -9.59 6.81 -8.52
C LEU A 121 -9.21 8.24 -8.08
N ASP A 122 -9.29 9.21 -8.99
CA ASP A 122 -9.00 10.63 -8.74
C ASP A 122 -9.89 11.25 -7.64
N THR A 123 -11.11 10.76 -7.43
CA THR A 123 -11.99 11.25 -6.36
C THR A 123 -11.60 10.78 -4.96
N ALA A 124 -10.70 9.80 -4.84
CA ALA A 124 -10.08 9.45 -3.56
C ALA A 124 -9.05 10.51 -3.11
N PHE A 125 -8.63 11.42 -4.00
CA PHE A 125 -7.65 12.48 -3.75
C PHE A 125 -8.27 13.83 -3.41
N LYS A 126 -9.48 13.85 -2.83
CA LYS A 126 -10.15 15.10 -2.40
C LYS A 126 -9.33 15.98 -1.44
N GLU A 127 -8.21 15.46 -0.91
CA GLU A 127 -7.28 16.18 -0.04
C GLU A 127 -6.13 16.90 -0.79
N CYS A 128 -6.05 16.83 -2.12
CA CYS A 128 -5.02 17.54 -2.87
C CYS A 128 -5.28 19.05 -2.91
N LEU A 129 -4.32 19.83 -2.42
CA LEU A 129 -4.38 21.30 -2.46
C LEU A 129 -3.95 21.84 -3.82
N LEU A 130 -4.53 22.98 -4.20
CA LEU A 130 -4.02 23.77 -5.32
C LEU A 130 -2.67 24.38 -4.94
N LEU A 131 -1.77 24.55 -5.91
CA LEU A 131 -0.45 25.16 -5.69
C LEU A 131 -0.51 26.51 -4.96
N ARG A 132 -1.53 27.33 -5.24
CA ARG A 132 -1.76 28.64 -4.59
C ARG A 132 -2.13 28.55 -3.11
N GLN A 133 -2.50 27.37 -2.62
CA GLN A 133 -2.91 27.10 -1.23
C GLN A 133 -1.77 26.51 -0.39
N LEU A 134 -0.61 26.24 -1.01
CA LEU A 134 0.54 25.71 -0.29
C LEU A 134 1.07 26.78 0.66
N MET A 135 1.25 26.40 1.92
CA MET A 135 1.87 27.25 2.93
C MET A 135 3.26 26.72 3.26
N GLU A 136 4.17 27.64 3.60
CA GLU A 136 5.51 27.28 4.03
C GLU A 136 5.46 26.42 5.31
N GLY A 137 6.30 25.39 5.38
CA GLY A 137 6.42 24.50 6.55
C GLY A 137 5.35 23.40 6.67
N GLY A 138 4.39 23.30 5.73
CA GLY A 138 3.39 22.24 5.73
C GLY A 138 3.74 21.02 4.87
N HIS A 139 3.08 19.88 5.13
CA HIS A 139 3.13 18.68 4.30
C HIS A 139 1.83 18.54 3.51
N PHE A 140 1.95 18.36 2.19
CA PHE A 140 0.78 18.32 1.30
C PHE A 140 0.98 17.30 0.18
N ASN A 141 -0.12 16.69 -0.26
CA ASN A 141 -0.15 15.89 -1.48
C ASN A 141 -0.39 16.80 -2.70
N LEU A 142 0.40 16.63 -3.75
CA LEU A 142 0.31 17.42 -4.98
C LEU A 142 -0.05 16.53 -6.17
N VAL A 143 -1.05 16.96 -6.94
CA VAL A 143 -1.33 16.42 -8.27
C VAL A 143 -1.01 17.51 -9.28
N CYS A 144 -0.01 17.28 -10.13
CA CYS A 144 0.41 18.26 -11.14
C CYS A 144 0.91 17.56 -12.41
N LYS A 145 0.84 18.29 -13.54
CA LYS A 145 1.48 17.87 -14.78
C LYS A 145 2.94 18.35 -14.80
N VAL A 146 3.87 17.43 -14.99
CA VAL A 146 5.28 17.78 -15.24
C VAL A 146 5.39 18.38 -16.64
N THR A 147 5.82 19.64 -16.72
CA THR A 147 5.92 20.38 -17.99
C THR A 147 7.33 20.43 -18.57
N ALA A 148 8.37 20.29 -17.72
CA ALA A 148 9.76 20.26 -18.13
C ALA A 148 10.60 19.41 -17.17
N LYS A 149 11.66 18.79 -17.68
CA LYS A 149 12.68 18.09 -16.89
C LYS A 149 14.04 18.69 -17.21
N PHE A 150 14.63 19.37 -16.23
CA PHE A 150 15.97 19.92 -16.36
C PHE A 150 16.97 18.88 -15.84
N LYS A 151 18.04 18.62 -16.59
CA LYS A 151 19.16 17.80 -16.12
C LYS A 151 20.16 18.74 -15.44
N CYS A 152 20.51 18.43 -14.21
CA CYS A 152 21.68 18.99 -13.54
C CYS A 152 22.93 18.24 -14.01
#